data_AF-A0A349DEC9-F1
#
_entry.id   AF-A0A349DEC9-F1
#
_cell.length_a   1.000
_cell.length_b   1.000
_cell.length_c   1.000
_cell.angle_alpha   90.00
_cell.angle_beta   90.00
_cell.angle_gamma   90.00
#
_symmetry.space_group_name_H-M   'P 1'
#
loop_
_entity.id
_entity.type
_entity.pdbx_description
1 polymer ?
#
loop_
_entity_poly.entity_id
_entity_poly.type
_entity_poly.pdbx_seq_one_letter_code
_entity_poly.pdbx_strand_id
1 'polypeptide(L)'
;MAVKISSVRHHSPASRHFVKAGDKLISVNGHEIRDVLDYQFYLDDAPILVIEKPNGKRRTIHLKLGEGETGLEFETYLMDKQRSCANNCIFCFIDQMPPGLRETLYFKDDDDRLSFLFGNYITLTNLTQEEVDRIVEMHISPINVSVHTTNP
;
A
#
# COMPACT_ATOMS: atom_id res chain seq x y z
N MET A 1 -2.40 -9.70 6.19
CA MET A 1 -1.38 -8.90 6.89
C MET A 1 -2.03 -7.74 7.63
N ALA A 2 -1.40 -7.21 8.68
CA ALA A 2 -1.94 -6.13 9.50
C ALA A 2 -1.04 -4.89 9.43
N VAL A 3 -1.61 -3.72 9.12
CA VAL A 3 -0.84 -2.48 8.95
C VAL A 3 -0.73 -1.75 10.29
N LYS A 4 0.50 -1.35 10.65
CA LYS A 4 0.77 -0.63 11.90
C LYS A 4 0.46 0.87 11.72
N ILE A 5 -0.31 1.42 12.66
CA ILE A 5 -0.65 2.84 12.73
C ILE A 5 0.53 3.58 13.37
N SER A 6 1.10 4.56 12.66
CA SER A 6 2.23 5.36 13.12
C SER A 6 1.78 6.50 14.03
N SER A 7 0.70 7.18 13.67
CA SER A 7 0.10 8.28 14.40
C SER A 7 -1.41 8.36 14.17
N VAL A 8 -2.09 9.12 15.02
CA VAL A 8 -3.52 9.40 14.88
C VAL A 8 -3.73 10.89 15.07
N ARG A 9 -4.32 11.55 14.07
CA ARG A 9 -4.59 12.98 14.08
C ARG A 9 -5.48 13.36 15.26
N HIS A 10 -5.13 14.42 15.99
CA HIS A 10 -5.93 14.90 17.12
C HIS A 10 -7.35 15.26 16.69
N HIS A 11 -8.33 14.97 17.55
CA HIS A 11 -9.76 15.23 17.33
C HIS A 11 -10.41 14.54 16.11
N SER A 12 -9.67 13.66 15.43
CA SER A 12 -10.17 12.83 14.33
C SER A 12 -11.20 11.79 14.78
N PRO A 13 -12.00 11.23 13.85
CA PRO A 13 -12.87 10.09 14.14
C PRO A 13 -12.13 8.95 14.87
N ALA A 14 -10.97 8.50 14.38
CA ALA A 14 -10.21 7.43 15.02
C ALA A 14 -9.74 7.80 16.44
N SER A 15 -9.34 9.05 16.67
CA SER A 15 -8.92 9.54 17.99
C SER A 15 -10.06 9.45 19.02
N ARG A 16 -11.30 9.80 18.63
CA ARG A 16 -12.50 9.72 19.50
C ARG A 16 -12.82 8.29 19.92
N HIS A 17 -12.41 7.30 19.13
CA HIS A 17 -12.51 5.88 19.47
C HIS A 17 -11.25 5.34 20.18
N PHE A 18 -10.38 6.21 20.69
CA PHE A 18 -9.16 5.86 21.43
C PHE A 18 -8.19 4.96 20.65
N VAL A 19 -8.16 5.10 19.32
CA VAL A 19 -7.10 4.50 18.50
C VAL A 19 -5.80 5.26 18.78
N LYS A 20 -4.69 4.55 18.87
CA LYS A 20 -3.39 5.11 19.24
C LYS A 20 -2.29 4.63 18.29
N ALA A 21 -1.21 5.39 18.21
CA ALA A 21 0.03 4.95 17.61
C ALA A 21 0.47 3.59 18.16
N GLY A 22 0.93 2.70 17.29
CA GLY A 22 1.31 1.33 17.62
C GLY A 22 0.16 0.31 17.58
N ASP A 23 -1.09 0.74 17.50
CA ASP A 23 -2.21 -0.13 17.13
C ASP A 23 -2.02 -0.64 15.69
N LYS A 24 -2.66 -1.76 15.34
CA LYS A 24 -2.70 -2.27 13.97
C LYS A 24 -4.11 -2.25 13.41
N LEU A 25 -4.25 -1.79 12.17
CA LEU A 25 -5.46 -1.95 11.37
C LEU A 25 -5.46 -3.36 10.75
N ILE A 26 -6.48 -4.15 11.06
CA ILE A 26 -6.62 -5.53 10.55
C ILE A 26 -7.52 -5.54 9.32
N SER A 27 -8.69 -4.93 9.41
CA SER A 27 -9.68 -4.94 8.34
C SER A 27 -10.55 -3.69 8.34
N VAL A 28 -11.10 -3.36 7.17
CA VAL A 28 -12.13 -2.34 6.95
C VAL A 28 -13.32 -3.02 6.29
N ASN A 29 -14.52 -2.85 6.84
CA ASN A 29 -15.76 -3.41 6.29
C ASN A 29 -15.70 -4.93 6.05
N GLY A 30 -14.93 -5.64 6.88
CA GLY A 30 -14.73 -7.10 6.77
C GLY A 30 -13.63 -7.54 5.82
N HIS A 31 -13.02 -6.62 5.07
CA HIS A 31 -11.92 -6.89 4.15
C HIS A 31 -10.57 -6.61 4.80
N GLU A 32 -9.63 -7.55 4.67
CA GLU A 32 -8.27 -7.38 5.20
C GLU A 32 -7.53 -6.27 4.44
N ILE A 33 -6.77 -5.45 5.17
CA ILE A 33 -6.01 -4.34 4.58
C ILE A 33 -4.55 -4.72 4.47
N ARG A 34 -4.06 -4.85 3.24
CA ARG A 34 -2.64 -5.13 2.96
C ARG A 34 -1.86 -3.85 2.71
N ASP A 35 -2.45 -2.90 2.00
CA ASP A 35 -1.80 -1.67 1.58
C ASP A 35 -2.79 -0.49 1.45
N VAL A 36 -2.30 0.62 0.92
CA VAL A 36 -3.06 1.86 0.71
C VAL A 36 -4.23 1.71 -0.26
N LEU A 37 -4.13 0.84 -1.27
CA LEU A 37 -5.21 0.66 -2.24
C LEU A 37 -6.38 -0.08 -1.61
N ASP A 38 -6.11 -1.15 -0.84
CA ASP A 38 -7.16 -1.84 -0.07
C ASP A 38 -7.81 -0.85 0.90
N TYR A 39 -7.00 -0.07 1.60
CA TYR A 39 -7.49 0.90 2.58
C TYR A 39 -8.40 1.95 1.95
N GLN A 40 -8.02 2.54 0.81
CA GLN A 40 -8.84 3.54 0.13
C GLN A 40 -10.08 2.93 -0.53
N PHE A 41 -9.97 1.73 -1.08
CA PHE A 41 -11.06 1.08 -1.81
C PHE A 41 -12.20 0.64 -0.90
N TYR A 42 -11.88 0.06 0.27
CA TYR A 42 -12.90 -0.43 1.20
C TYR A 42 -13.43 0.63 2.18
N LEU A 43 -12.84 1.83 2.19
CA LEU A 43 -13.28 2.91 3.06
C LEU A 43 -14.51 3.61 2.45
N ASP A 44 -15.60 3.63 3.22
CA ASP A 44 -16.81 4.38 2.90
C ASP A 44 -17.06 5.48 3.94
N ASP A 45 -18.23 6.11 3.92
CA ASP A 45 -18.60 7.19 4.85
C ASP A 45 -18.81 6.72 6.30
N ALA A 46 -19.03 5.42 6.52
CA ALA A 46 -19.36 4.85 7.82
C ALA A 46 -18.64 3.50 8.08
N PRO A 47 -17.30 3.48 8.04
CA PRO A 47 -16.57 2.23 7.94
C PRO A 47 -16.48 1.52 9.27
N ILE A 48 -16.48 0.20 9.21
CA ILE A 48 -16.26 -0.70 10.34
C ILE A 48 -14.81 -1.13 10.34
N LEU A 49 -14.01 -0.64 11.29
CA LEU A 49 -12.61 -1.00 11.41
C LEU A 49 -12.40 -2.07 12.49
N VAL A 50 -11.55 -3.05 12.22
CA VAL A 50 -11.02 -3.96 13.25
C VAL A 50 -9.61 -3.52 13.60
N ILE A 51 -9.41 -3.13 14.85
CA ILE A 51 -8.14 -2.64 15.38
C ILE A 51 -7.59 -3.64 16.39
N GLU A 52 -6.32 -4.01 16.24
CA GLU A 52 -5.57 -4.84 17.18
C GLU A 52 -4.61 -3.97 18.00
N LYS A 53 -4.71 -4.07 19.33
CA LYS A 53 -3.79 -3.42 20.26
C LYS A 53 -2.46 -4.17 20.33
N PRO A 54 -1.35 -3.54 20.79
CA PRO A 54 -0.07 -4.22 20.98
C PRO A 54 -0.10 -5.48 21.87
N ASN A 55 -1.11 -5.60 22.75
CA ASN A 55 -1.33 -6.78 23.59
C ASN A 55 -2.14 -7.90 22.91
N GLY A 56 -2.38 -7.80 21.60
CA GLY A 56 -3.14 -8.77 20.80
C GLY A 56 -4.66 -8.67 20.93
N LYS A 57 -5.20 -7.78 21.79
CA LYS A 57 -6.65 -7.62 21.91
C LYS A 57 -7.20 -6.89 20.69
N ARG A 58 -8.19 -7.49 20.04
CA ARG A 58 -8.93 -6.90 18.92
C ARG A 58 -10.20 -6.23 19.38
N ARG A 59 -10.58 -5.16 18.70
CA ARG A 59 -11.85 -4.47 18.88
C ARG A 59 -12.37 -3.98 17.54
N THR A 60 -13.68 -4.00 17.40
CA THR A 60 -14.38 -3.43 16.26
C THR A 60 -14.84 -2.02 16.60
N ILE A 61 -14.55 -1.06 15.74
CA ILE A 61 -14.98 0.32 15.87
C ILE A 61 -15.79 0.72 14.65
N HIS A 62 -16.90 1.41 14.88
CA HIS A 62 -17.74 1.95 13.83
C HIS A 62 -17.44 3.44 13.76
N LEU A 63 -16.89 3.89 12.64
CA LEU A 63 -16.62 5.29 12.42
C LEU A 63 -17.78 5.95 11.67
N LYS A 64 -17.87 7.27 11.81
CA LYS A 64 -18.71 8.12 10.97
C LYS A 64 -17.84 9.25 10.46
N LEU A 65 -17.53 9.23 9.17
CA LEU A 65 -16.56 10.12 8.55
C LEU A 65 -17.21 11.41 8.04
N GLY A 66 -18.44 11.33 7.48
CA GLY A 66 -19.01 12.46 6.74
C GLY A 66 -18.09 12.82 5.57
N GLU A 67 -17.73 14.09 5.41
CA GLU A 67 -16.76 14.54 4.39
C GLU A 67 -15.28 14.44 4.84
N GLY A 68 -15.02 13.87 6.02
CA GLY A 68 -13.68 13.82 6.61
C GLY A 68 -12.96 12.48 6.44
N GLU A 69 -11.69 12.45 6.83
CA GLU A 69 -10.91 11.21 6.89
C GLU A 69 -10.94 10.58 8.30
N THR A 70 -10.56 9.30 8.40
CA THR A 70 -10.42 8.59 9.68
C THR A 70 -9.43 9.27 10.63
N GLY A 71 -8.40 9.92 10.08
CA GLY A 71 -7.25 10.48 10.80
C GLY A 71 -6.20 9.45 11.23
N LEU A 72 -6.24 8.24 10.68
CA LEU A 72 -5.16 7.26 10.81
C LEU A 72 -3.99 7.65 9.91
N GLU A 73 -2.78 7.61 10.45
CA GLU A 73 -1.55 7.83 9.71
C GLU A 73 -0.69 6.57 9.80
N PHE A 74 0.03 6.28 8.71
CA PHE A 74 0.85 5.08 8.54
C PHE A 74 2.30 5.47 8.30
N GLU A 75 3.22 4.53 8.52
CA GLU A 75 4.67 4.78 8.44
C GLU A 75 5.12 5.10 7.01
N THR A 76 4.55 4.40 6.03
CA THR A 76 4.78 4.65 4.60
C THR A 76 3.46 4.97 3.93
N TYR A 77 3.52 5.75 2.85
CA TYR A 77 2.33 6.05 2.05
C TYR A 77 1.67 4.79 1.49
N LEU A 78 2.46 3.82 1.05
CA LEU A 78 1.97 2.53 0.56
C LEU A 78 1.39 1.63 1.65
N MET A 79 1.51 2.00 2.94
CA MET A 79 1.17 1.14 4.09
C MET A 79 1.97 -0.16 4.14
N ASP A 80 2.97 -0.27 3.29
CA ASP A 80 3.85 -1.40 3.07
C ASP A 80 5.17 -0.89 2.45
N LYS A 81 6.13 -1.79 2.21
CA LYS A 81 7.38 -1.51 1.51
C LYS A 81 7.17 -1.53 0.00
N GLN A 82 7.93 -0.69 -0.70
CA GLN A 82 7.99 -0.72 -2.16
C GLN A 82 8.63 -2.03 -2.64
N ARG A 83 8.08 -2.59 -3.70
CA ARG A 83 8.57 -3.79 -4.33
C ARG A 83 9.66 -3.46 -5.34
N SER A 84 10.82 -4.11 -5.22
CA SER A 84 11.89 -3.97 -6.20
C SER A 84 11.66 -4.89 -7.40
N CYS A 85 12.07 -4.45 -8.58
CA CYS A 85 12.16 -5.24 -9.79
C CYS A 85 12.97 -6.52 -9.57
N ALA A 86 12.44 -7.68 -9.96
CA ALA A 86 13.14 -8.97 -9.91
C ALA A 86 13.96 -9.27 -11.17
N ASN A 87 13.88 -8.43 -12.20
CA ASN A 87 14.57 -8.66 -13.46
C ASN A 87 16.07 -8.35 -13.36
N ASN A 88 16.90 -9.20 -13.98
CA ASN A 88 18.36 -9.03 -14.08
C ASN A 88 18.78 -8.74 -15.53
N CYS A 89 18.18 -7.72 -16.13
CA CYS A 89 18.39 -7.38 -17.53
C CYS A 89 19.85 -6.94 -17.76
N ILE A 90 20.52 -7.50 -18.78
CA ILE A 90 21.87 -7.09 -19.18
C ILE A 90 21.99 -5.59 -19.49
N PHE A 91 20.89 -4.98 -19.92
CA PHE A 91 20.77 -3.56 -20.27
C PHE A 91 20.23 -2.69 -19.12
N CYS A 92 20.14 -3.21 -17.88
CA CYS A 92 19.60 -2.44 -16.77
C CYS A 92 20.51 -1.26 -16.41
N PHE A 93 20.05 -0.02 -16.67
CA PHE A 93 20.81 1.20 -16.35
C PHE A 93 21.16 1.31 -14.87
N ILE A 94 20.29 0.84 -13.98
CA ILE A 94 20.50 0.89 -12.53
C ILE A 94 21.66 -0.03 -12.12
N ASP A 95 21.77 -1.24 -12.71
CA ASP A 95 22.88 -2.15 -12.44
C ASP A 95 24.22 -1.63 -12.97
N GLN A 96 24.18 -0.81 -14.02
CA GLN A 96 25.37 -0.25 -14.66
C GLN A 96 25.87 1.03 -13.98
N MET A 97 25.22 1.51 -12.92
CA MET A 97 25.66 2.70 -12.21
C MET A 97 26.95 2.46 -11.40
N PRO A 98 27.84 3.47 -11.29
CA PRO A 98 29.03 3.38 -10.45
C PRO A 98 28.65 3.24 -8.96
N PRO A 99 29.48 2.61 -8.12
CA PRO A 99 29.25 2.53 -6.68
C PRO A 99 29.46 3.88 -5.99
N GLY A 100 28.87 4.06 -4.79
CA GLY A 100 29.05 5.25 -3.96
C GLY A 100 28.10 6.43 -4.25
N LEU A 101 27.10 6.23 -5.10
CA LEU A 101 26.00 7.18 -5.29
C LEU A 101 24.97 7.07 -4.14
N ARG A 102 23.96 7.95 -4.16
CA ARG A 102 22.85 7.89 -3.19
C ARG A 102 22.14 6.55 -3.29
N GLU A 103 21.86 5.93 -2.14
CA GLU A 103 21.23 4.61 -2.05
C GLU A 103 19.91 4.51 -2.84
N THR A 104 19.11 5.58 -2.82
CA THR A 104 17.82 5.64 -3.54
C THR A 104 17.95 5.53 -5.06
N LEU A 105 19.12 5.86 -5.64
CA LEU A 105 19.34 5.70 -7.08
C LEU A 105 19.44 4.23 -7.48
N TYR A 106 19.90 3.35 -6.58
CA TYR A 106 20.07 1.93 -6.86
C TYR A 106 18.77 1.12 -6.73
N PHE A 107 17.67 1.74 -6.33
CA PHE A 107 16.38 1.07 -6.22
C PHE A 107 15.75 0.90 -7.61
N LYS A 108 15.49 -0.34 -8.00
CA LYS A 108 14.76 -0.66 -9.23
C LYS A 108 13.27 -0.77 -8.92
N ASP A 109 12.51 0.25 -9.28
CA ASP A 109 11.06 0.19 -9.14
C ASP A 109 10.43 -0.78 -10.16
N ASP A 110 9.43 -1.53 -9.71
CA ASP A 110 8.54 -2.37 -10.53
C ASP A 110 7.27 -2.73 -9.74
N ASP A 111 6.76 -1.76 -8.96
CA ASP A 111 5.59 -1.91 -8.08
C ASP A 111 4.33 -1.40 -8.79
N ASP A 112 3.32 -2.27 -8.96
CA ASP A 112 2.08 -1.95 -9.66
C ASP A 112 1.25 -0.87 -8.96
N ARG A 113 1.34 -0.81 -7.63
CA ARG A 113 0.67 0.23 -6.84
C ARG A 113 1.23 1.60 -7.20
N LEU A 114 2.54 1.71 -7.39
CA LEU A 114 3.18 2.95 -7.80
C LEU A 114 2.86 3.32 -9.26
N SER A 115 2.62 2.33 -10.13
CA SER A 115 2.14 2.59 -11.48
C SER A 115 0.80 3.32 -11.48
N PHE A 116 -0.15 2.84 -10.69
CA PHE A 116 -1.46 3.46 -10.56
C PHE A 116 -1.42 4.81 -9.83
N LEU A 117 -0.71 4.87 -8.70
CA LEU A 117 -0.69 6.06 -7.83
C LEU A 117 0.13 7.22 -8.40
N PHE A 118 1.22 6.92 -9.11
CA PHE A 118 2.20 7.93 -9.54
C PHE A 118 2.57 7.85 -11.02
N GLY A 119 2.03 6.89 -11.77
CA GLY A 119 2.30 6.75 -13.21
C GLY A 119 3.63 6.07 -13.53
N ASN A 120 4.26 5.38 -12.58
CA ASN A 120 5.50 4.65 -12.82
C ASN A 120 5.29 3.52 -13.84
N TYR A 121 6.33 3.17 -14.58
CA TYR A 121 6.27 2.08 -15.56
C TYR A 121 6.71 0.77 -14.93
N ILE A 122 5.92 -0.29 -15.16
CA ILE A 122 6.23 -1.64 -14.69
C ILE A 122 6.40 -2.60 -15.87
N THR A 123 7.06 -3.71 -15.61
CA THR A 123 7.35 -4.77 -16.59
C THR A 123 6.31 -5.89 -16.58
N LEU A 124 5.42 -5.90 -15.59
CA LEU A 124 4.46 -6.97 -15.27
C LEU A 124 5.08 -8.30 -14.85
N THR A 125 6.40 -8.50 -14.96
CA THR A 125 7.03 -9.78 -14.62
C THR A 125 7.08 -10.04 -13.11
N ASN A 126 6.95 -8.98 -12.31
CA ASN A 126 6.76 -9.10 -10.87
C ASN A 126 5.33 -9.53 -10.49
N LEU A 127 4.32 -9.43 -11.35
CA LEU A 127 2.94 -9.71 -10.92
C LEU A 127 2.69 -11.22 -10.70
N THR A 128 2.10 -11.53 -9.56
CA THR A 128 1.49 -12.83 -9.26
C THR A 128 0.06 -12.88 -9.79
N GLN A 129 -0.49 -14.09 -9.97
CA GLN A 129 -1.89 -14.23 -10.40
C GLN A 129 -2.87 -13.56 -9.44
N GLU A 130 -2.62 -13.63 -8.12
CA GLU A 130 -3.44 -12.96 -7.11
C GLU A 130 -3.43 -11.43 -7.29
N GLU A 131 -2.27 -10.84 -7.59
CA GLU A 131 -2.17 -9.40 -7.87
C GLU A 131 -2.89 -9.02 -9.16
N VAL A 132 -2.83 -9.87 -10.20
CA VAL A 132 -3.59 -9.65 -11.45
C VAL A 132 -5.09 -9.69 -11.19
N ASP A 133 -5.58 -10.70 -10.47
CA ASP A 133 -7.01 -10.82 -10.15
C ASP A 133 -7.49 -9.61 -9.34
N ARG A 134 -6.67 -9.15 -8.39
CA ARG A 134 -6.91 -7.95 -7.60
C ARG A 134 -6.98 -6.68 -8.46
N ILE A 135 -6.06 -6.50 -9.41
CA ILE A 135 -6.06 -5.36 -10.36
C ILE A 135 -7.38 -5.32 -11.13
N VAL A 136 -7.87 -6.48 -11.57
CA VAL A 136 -9.13 -6.60 -12.30
C VAL A 136 -10.33 -6.30 -11.40
N GLU A 137 -10.41 -6.92 -10.22
CA GLU A 137 -11.51 -6.74 -9.27
C GLU A 137 -11.68 -5.27 -8.86
N MET A 138 -10.57 -4.64 -8.47
CA MET A 138 -10.55 -3.26 -7.99
C MET A 138 -10.48 -2.23 -9.13
N HIS A 139 -10.40 -2.67 -10.38
CA HIS A 139 -10.23 -1.82 -11.56
C HIS A 139 -9.05 -0.84 -11.43
N ILE A 140 -7.90 -1.32 -10.97
CA ILE A 140 -6.69 -0.53 -10.77
C ILE A 140 -6.15 -0.12 -12.15
N SER A 141 -6.50 1.08 -12.60
CA SER A 141 -6.18 1.60 -13.93
C SER A 141 -6.09 3.13 -13.89
N PRO A 142 -5.07 3.75 -14.51
CA PRO A 142 -4.15 3.16 -15.49
C PRO A 142 -2.98 2.38 -14.87
N ILE A 143 -2.47 1.41 -15.63
CA ILE A 143 -1.18 0.75 -15.39
C ILE A 143 -0.29 1.01 -16.59
N ASN A 144 0.84 1.68 -16.36
CA ASN A 144 1.81 1.99 -17.39
C ASN A 144 2.80 0.84 -17.55
N VAL A 145 2.83 0.24 -18.73
CA VAL A 145 3.63 -0.95 -19.00
C VAL A 145 4.80 -0.60 -19.92
N SER A 146 6.02 -0.99 -19.52
CA SER A 146 7.21 -0.89 -20.34
C SER A 146 7.70 -2.29 -20.74
N VAL A 147 7.45 -2.67 -21.99
CA VAL A 147 7.88 -3.96 -22.54
C VAL A 147 9.12 -3.76 -23.40
N HIS A 148 10.23 -4.37 -23.01
CA HIS A 148 11.49 -4.35 -23.76
C HIS A 148 11.77 -5.66 -24.50
N THR A 149 11.30 -6.79 -23.97
CA THR A 149 11.31 -8.11 -24.65
C THR A 149 10.15 -8.96 -24.11
N THR A 150 9.55 -9.77 -24.97
CA THR A 150 8.57 -10.79 -24.59
C THR A 150 9.17 -12.20 -24.54
N ASN A 151 10.43 -12.34 -24.97
CA ASN A 151 11.21 -13.57 -24.84
C ASN A 151 12.16 -13.45 -23.64
N PRO A 152 12.09 -14.37 -22.66
CA PRO A 152 13.00 -14.42 -21.52
C PRO A 152 14.44 -14.78 -21.89
#